data_AF-A0A836QNA4-F1
#
_entry.id   AF-A0A836QNA4-F1
#
_cell.length_a   1.000
_cell.length_b   1.000
_cell.length_c   1.000
_cell.angle_alpha   90.00
_cell.angle_beta   90.00
_cell.angle_gamma   90.00
#
_symmetry.space_group_name_H-M   'P 1'
#
loop_
_entity.id
_entity.type
_entity.pdbx_description
1 polymer ?
#
loop_
_entity_poly.entity_id
_entity_poly.type
_entity_poly.pdbx_seq_one_letter_code
_entity_poly.pdbx_strand_id
1 'polypeptide(L)'
;MWDRILSTGRRCWGFCVPDHSAAGGGNWQGWCMLLVEQATEHACLKAYRDGSFYGCLTGDGPFVEAFEATESSVSIVLNDSAEILFVADAQVVASVNDDRATFNVPQQDGSAAVTYVRVDVRHADGERLFLQPVRFQS
;
A
#
# COMPACT_ATOMS: atom_id res chain seq x y z
N MET A 1 -14.71 6.23 3.81
CA MET A 1 -15.43 5.45 2.77
C MET A 1 -14.67 4.17 2.43
N TRP A 2 -13.37 4.26 2.12
CA TRP A 2 -12.49 3.12 1.82
C TRP A 2 -12.47 2.03 2.91
N ASP A 3 -12.16 2.40 4.15
CA ASP A 3 -12.09 1.43 5.26
C ASP A 3 -13.42 0.69 5.50
N ARG A 4 -14.56 1.38 5.30
CA ARG A 4 -15.89 0.75 5.41
C ARG A 4 -16.09 -0.37 4.40
N ILE A 5 -15.52 -0.27 3.19
CA ILE A 5 -15.59 -1.32 2.17
C ILE A 5 -14.66 -2.47 2.57
N LEU A 6 -13.44 -2.17 3.00
CA LEU A 6 -12.46 -3.18 3.41
C LEU A 6 -12.92 -4.00 4.62
N SER A 7 -13.56 -3.36 5.60
CA SER A 7 -14.16 -4.04 6.76
C SER A 7 -15.28 -5.03 6.39
N THR A 8 -15.80 -5.01 5.15
CA THR A 8 -16.74 -6.05 4.68
C THR A 8 -16.04 -7.33 4.22
N GLY A 9 -14.70 -7.37 4.23
CA GLY A 9 -13.93 -8.49 3.71
C GLY A 9 -14.00 -8.60 2.19
N ARG A 10 -14.30 -7.51 1.46
CA ARG A 10 -14.26 -7.52 -0.01
C ARG A 10 -12.84 -7.27 -0.51
N ARG A 11 -12.46 -7.93 -1.61
CA ARG A 11 -11.24 -7.58 -2.35
C ARG A 11 -11.53 -6.36 -3.22
N CYS A 12 -10.83 -5.27 -2.99
CA CYS A 12 -10.90 -4.08 -3.82
C CYS A 12 -9.53 -3.42 -3.90
N TRP A 13 -9.21 -2.89 -5.08
CA TRP A 13 -7.96 -2.19 -5.33
C TRP A 13 -8.21 -0.69 -5.50
N GLY A 14 -7.36 0.12 -4.88
CA GLY A 14 -7.35 1.56 -5.03
C GLY A 14 -6.44 1.97 -6.18
N PHE A 15 -6.93 2.86 -7.04
CA PHE A 15 -6.15 3.41 -8.14
C PHE A 15 -5.95 4.91 -7.92
N CYS A 16 -4.72 5.36 -8.06
CA CYS A 16 -4.37 6.77 -8.20
C CYS A 16 -4.18 7.05 -9.68
N VAL A 17 -4.90 8.04 -10.19
CA VAL A 17 -4.88 8.42 -11.62
C VAL A 17 -4.77 9.94 -11.77
N PRO A 18 -4.18 10.42 -12.87
CA PRO A 18 -4.11 11.84 -13.20
C PRO A 18 -5.47 12.36 -13.65
N ASP A 19 -6.40 12.52 -12.72
CA ASP A 19 -7.74 13.03 -13.03
C ASP A 19 -7.74 14.57 -13.15
N HIS A 20 -6.70 15.24 -12.63
CA HIS A 20 -6.69 16.70 -12.46
C HIS A 20 -5.55 17.47 -13.16
N SER A 21 -4.67 16.79 -13.91
CA SER A 21 -3.61 17.45 -14.69
C SER A 21 -4.13 18.27 -15.89
N ALA A 22 -5.44 18.19 -16.19
CA ALA A 22 -6.09 19.04 -17.19
C ALA A 22 -6.44 20.47 -16.69
N ALA A 23 -6.42 20.74 -15.37
CA ALA A 23 -6.98 21.98 -14.81
C ALA A 23 -6.02 22.88 -14.00
N GLY A 24 -4.71 22.61 -14.04
CA GLY A 24 -3.67 23.60 -13.69
C GLY A 24 -2.96 23.42 -12.34
N GLY A 25 -1.63 23.53 -12.40
CA GLY A 25 -0.78 24.03 -11.30
C GLY A 25 -0.35 23.04 -10.21
N GLY A 26 0.17 21.86 -10.55
CA GLY A 26 0.88 20.99 -9.60
C GLY A 26 1.38 19.69 -10.25
N ASN A 27 2.42 19.06 -9.69
CA ASN A 27 2.92 17.75 -10.17
C ASN A 27 2.19 16.55 -9.53
N TRP A 28 0.99 16.78 -8.99
CA TRP A 28 0.17 15.78 -8.34
C TRP A 28 -0.59 14.97 -9.39
N GLN A 29 0.15 14.12 -10.09
CA GLN A 29 -0.38 13.37 -11.22
C GLN A 29 -1.00 12.04 -10.81
N GLY A 30 -0.79 11.52 -9.59
CA GLY A 30 -1.48 10.32 -9.13
C GLY A 30 -1.13 9.10 -10.00
N TRP A 31 -0.16 8.30 -9.59
CA TRP A 31 0.30 7.14 -10.37
C TRP A 31 0.02 5.83 -9.65
N CYS A 32 -0.09 4.75 -10.43
CA CYS A 32 -0.04 3.39 -9.93
C CYS A 32 1.31 2.77 -10.30
N MET A 33 2.17 2.55 -9.31
CA MET A 33 3.49 1.96 -9.48
C MET A 33 3.41 0.44 -9.28
N LEU A 34 3.75 -0.32 -10.32
CA LEU A 34 3.67 -1.78 -10.31
C LEU A 34 4.92 -2.40 -9.67
N LEU A 35 4.72 -3.37 -8.78
CA LEU A 35 5.80 -4.16 -8.17
C LEU A 35 6.02 -5.41 -9.01
N VAL A 36 6.88 -5.31 -10.03
CA VAL A 36 7.20 -6.39 -10.97
C VAL A 36 8.69 -6.45 -11.25
N GLU A 37 9.25 -7.65 -11.39
CA GLU A 37 10.66 -7.84 -11.76
C GLU A 37 10.94 -7.40 -13.20
N GLN A 38 9.97 -7.60 -14.11
CA GLN A 38 10.08 -7.26 -15.52
C GLN A 38 8.79 -6.62 -16.04
N ALA A 39 8.93 -5.53 -16.78
CA ALA A 39 7.81 -4.80 -17.38
C ALA A 39 7.28 -5.47 -18.66
N THR A 40 6.84 -6.72 -18.55
CA THR A 40 6.10 -7.42 -19.62
C THR A 40 4.59 -7.20 -19.44
N GLU A 41 3.83 -7.25 -20.54
CA GLU A 41 2.35 -7.14 -20.48
C GLU A 41 1.75 -8.13 -19.48
N HIS A 42 2.20 -9.38 -19.52
CA HIS A 42 1.73 -10.43 -18.61
C HIS A 42 1.99 -10.08 -17.14
N ALA A 43 3.21 -9.63 -16.81
CA ALA A 43 3.58 -9.27 -15.45
C ALA A 43 2.77 -8.07 -14.95
N CYS A 44 2.58 -7.04 -15.79
CA CYS A 44 1.79 -5.87 -15.43
C CYS A 44 0.32 -6.21 -15.17
N LEU A 45 -0.31 -7.01 -16.04
CA LEU A 45 -1.70 -7.44 -15.85
C LEU A 45 -1.85 -8.36 -14.62
N LYS A 46 -0.86 -9.21 -14.35
CA LYS A 46 -0.81 -10.02 -13.13
C LYS A 46 -0.75 -9.14 -11.88
N ALA A 47 0.12 -8.13 -11.87
CA ALA A 47 0.26 -7.21 -10.75
C ALA A 47 -1.07 -6.51 -10.40
N TYR A 48 -1.82 -6.02 -11.41
CA TYR A 48 -3.15 -5.45 -11.15
C TYR A 48 -4.16 -6.46 -10.62
N ARG A 49 -4.12 -7.71 -11.08
CA ARG A 49 -5.01 -8.77 -10.60
C ARG A 49 -4.74 -9.12 -9.13
N ASP A 50 -3.47 -9.17 -8.77
CA ASP A 50 -3.01 -9.62 -7.45
C ASP A 50 -2.92 -8.49 -6.44
N GLY A 51 -2.98 -7.23 -6.89
CA GLY A 51 -2.79 -6.06 -6.02
C GLY A 51 -1.32 -5.73 -5.76
N SER A 52 -0.38 -6.27 -6.55
CA SER A 52 1.07 -6.03 -6.42
C SER A 52 1.47 -4.67 -7.00
N PHE A 53 0.91 -3.59 -6.46
CA PHE A 53 1.18 -2.23 -6.85
C PHE A 53 0.84 -1.26 -5.71
N TYR A 54 1.21 0.01 -5.86
CA TYR A 54 0.79 1.06 -4.94
C TYR A 54 0.42 2.34 -5.69
N GLY A 55 -0.44 3.14 -5.07
CA GLY A 55 -0.72 4.49 -5.54
C GLY A 55 0.30 5.47 -5.00
N CYS A 56 0.76 6.43 -5.78
CA CYS A 56 1.54 7.59 -5.28
C CYS A 56 1.03 8.90 -5.86
N LEU A 57 1.39 10.03 -5.26
CA LEU A 57 0.89 11.34 -5.68
C LEU A 57 1.74 11.96 -6.78
N THR A 58 3.07 11.90 -6.70
CA THR A 58 3.96 12.52 -7.70
C THR A 58 4.77 11.50 -8.49
N GLY A 59 5.22 10.42 -7.84
CA GLY A 59 6.14 9.44 -8.40
C GLY A 59 7.61 9.79 -8.24
N ASP A 60 7.92 10.97 -7.67
CA ASP A 60 9.29 11.49 -7.54
C ASP A 60 9.90 11.29 -6.13
N GLY A 61 9.11 10.85 -5.14
CA GLY A 61 9.56 10.55 -3.78
C GLY A 61 10.05 9.10 -3.60
N PRO A 62 10.02 8.56 -2.37
CA PRO A 62 10.45 7.18 -2.13
C PRO A 62 9.57 6.19 -2.92
N PHE A 63 10.17 5.08 -3.31
CA PHE A 63 9.49 3.95 -3.94
C PHE A 63 9.68 2.68 -3.11
N VAL A 64 8.76 1.74 -3.30
CA VAL A 64 8.78 0.45 -2.61
C VAL A 64 9.72 -0.50 -3.36
N GLU A 65 10.78 -0.93 -2.69
CA GLU A 65 11.73 -1.93 -3.21
C GLU A 65 11.20 -3.34 -3.00
N ALA A 66 10.59 -3.60 -1.85
CA ALA A 66 10.02 -4.89 -1.51
C ALA A 66 8.76 -4.72 -0.64
N PHE A 67 7.78 -5.59 -0.89
CA PHE A 67 6.59 -5.70 -0.07
C PHE A 67 6.20 -7.18 0.04
N GLU A 68 6.12 -7.67 1.27
CA GLU A 68 5.77 -9.06 1.54
C GLU A 68 4.64 -9.11 2.57
N ALA A 69 3.73 -10.05 2.35
CA ALA A 69 2.63 -10.29 3.26
C ALA A 69 2.48 -11.80 3.43
N THR A 70 2.45 -12.23 4.68
CA THR A 70 2.15 -13.60 5.10
C THR A 70 0.87 -13.60 5.91
N GLU A 71 0.42 -14.74 6.44
CA GLU A 71 -0.73 -14.81 7.34
C GLU A 71 -0.48 -14.12 8.71
N SER A 72 0.79 -13.90 9.07
CA SER A 72 1.21 -13.40 10.38
C SER A 72 2.05 -12.13 10.34
N SER A 73 2.40 -11.62 9.16
CA SER A 73 3.20 -10.41 9.02
C SER A 73 2.93 -9.64 7.73
N VAL A 74 3.16 -8.32 7.79
CA VAL A 74 3.26 -7.44 6.62
C VAL A 74 4.56 -6.65 6.73
N SER A 75 5.40 -6.72 5.71
CA SER A 75 6.71 -6.06 5.66
C SER A 75 6.86 -5.21 4.40
N ILE A 76 7.60 -4.12 4.55
CA ILE A 76 7.87 -3.16 3.49
C ILE A 76 9.33 -2.68 3.57
N VAL A 77 9.94 -2.48 2.41
CA VAL A 77 11.24 -1.84 2.23
C VAL A 77 11.09 -0.73 1.21
N LEU A 78 11.64 0.43 1.54
CA LEU A 78 11.70 1.63 0.73
C LEU A 78 13.15 1.93 0.37
N ASN A 79 13.36 2.64 -0.73
CA ASN A 79 14.69 3.10 -1.13
C ASN A 79 15.21 4.31 -0.30
N ASP A 80 14.33 4.95 0.47
CA ASP A 80 14.63 6.10 1.32
C ASP A 80 13.73 6.09 2.57
N SER A 81 14.20 6.70 3.66
CA SER A 81 13.49 6.72 4.94
C SER A 81 12.24 7.59 4.89
N ALA A 82 11.12 7.08 5.42
CA ALA A 82 9.85 7.79 5.49
C ALA A 82 9.03 7.36 6.72
N GLU A 83 7.94 8.08 7.01
CA GLU A 83 6.96 7.61 8.00
C GLU A 83 6.12 6.49 7.36
N ILE A 84 6.28 5.27 7.85
CA ILE A 84 5.55 4.07 7.45
C ILE A 84 4.45 3.81 8.47
N LEU A 85 3.19 3.84 8.04
CA LEU A 85 2.02 3.59 8.88
C LEU A 85 1.35 2.28 8.48
N PHE A 86 1.14 1.41 9.45
CA PHE A 86 0.28 0.24 9.30
C PHE A 86 -1.12 0.57 9.81
N VAL A 87 -2.11 0.37 8.95
CA VAL A 87 -3.52 0.59 9.26
C VAL A 87 -4.25 -0.75 9.20
N ALA A 88 -4.81 -1.18 10.33
CA ALA A 88 -5.63 -2.39 10.43
C ALA A 88 -7.03 -2.02 10.89
N ASP A 89 -8.06 -2.54 10.21
CA ASP A 89 -9.48 -2.30 10.54
C ASP A 89 -9.82 -0.83 10.86
N ALA A 90 -9.35 0.06 9.98
CA ALA A 90 -9.50 1.52 10.03
C ALA A 90 -8.70 2.26 11.12
N GLN A 91 -7.83 1.56 11.85
CA GLN A 91 -7.00 2.15 12.91
C GLN A 91 -5.52 2.07 12.57
N VAL A 92 -4.77 3.14 12.83
CA VAL A 92 -3.30 3.10 12.79
C VAL A 92 -2.83 2.24 13.96
N VAL A 93 -2.23 1.10 13.66
CA VAL A 93 -1.75 0.13 14.66
C VAL A 93 -0.24 0.19 14.88
N ALA A 94 0.51 0.75 13.93
CA ALA A 94 1.93 1.05 14.07
C ALA A 94 2.32 2.25 13.18
N SER A 95 3.31 3.03 13.64
CA SER A 95 4.00 4.05 12.86
C SER A 95 5.50 3.96 13.13
N VAL A 96 6.31 3.94 12.08
CA VAL A 96 7.78 3.80 12.13
C VAL A 96 8.39 4.84 11.19
N ASN A 97 9.46 5.51 11.60
CA ASN A 97 10.23 6.40 10.72
C ASN A 97 11.55 5.72 10.36
N ASP A 98 11.58 5.02 9.23
CA ASP A 98 12.73 4.26 8.75
C ASP A 98 12.58 3.94 7.25
N ASP A 99 13.58 3.30 6.64
CA ASP A 99 13.51 2.75 5.27
C ASP A 99 12.80 1.39 5.20
N ARG A 100 12.57 0.75 6.35
CA ARG A 100 11.97 -0.57 6.45
C ARG A 100 11.09 -0.69 7.68
N ALA A 101 10.03 -1.47 7.56
CA ALA A 101 9.22 -1.83 8.72
C ALA A 101 8.55 -3.18 8.54
N THR A 102 8.20 -3.81 9.66
CA THR A 102 7.42 -5.05 9.70
C THR A 102 6.38 -4.95 10.79
N PHE A 103 5.14 -5.25 10.45
CA PHE A 103 4.04 -5.37 11.38
C PHE A 103 3.68 -6.84 11.56
N ASN A 104 3.73 -7.32 12.80
CA ASN A 104 3.26 -8.65 13.16
C ASN A 104 1.74 -8.60 13.32
N VAL A 105 1.04 -9.35 12.47
CA VAL A 105 -0.42 -9.39 12.44
C VAL A 105 -0.91 -10.17 13.67
N PRO A 106 -1.72 -9.55 14.55
CA PRO A 106 -2.25 -10.23 15.72
C PRO A 106 -3.02 -11.50 15.33
N GLN A 107 -2.86 -12.57 16.10
CA GLN A 107 -3.50 -13.87 15.85
C GLN A 107 -4.47 -14.20 16.98
N GLN A 108 -5.62 -14.79 16.63
CA GLN A 108 -6.62 -15.33 17.54
C GLN A 108 -7.07 -16.70 17.01
N ASP A 109 -6.99 -17.73 17.86
CA ASP A 109 -7.38 -19.11 17.53
C ASP A 109 -6.73 -19.66 16.23
N GLY A 110 -5.48 -19.24 15.96
CA GLY A 110 -4.72 -19.68 14.79
C GLY A 110 -5.05 -18.96 13.49
N SER A 111 -5.85 -17.88 13.53
CA SER A 111 -6.15 -17.02 12.38
C SER A 111 -5.85 -15.55 12.71
N ALA A 112 -5.70 -14.70 11.70
CA ALA A 112 -5.50 -13.27 11.93
C ALA A 112 -6.71 -12.66 12.66
N ALA A 113 -6.45 -11.85 13.69
CA ALA A 113 -7.47 -11.16 14.48
C ALA A 113 -7.93 -9.83 13.86
N VAL A 114 -7.55 -9.56 12.60
CA VAL A 114 -7.91 -8.36 11.84
C VAL A 114 -8.41 -8.77 10.46
N THR A 115 -9.29 -7.97 9.86
CA THR A 115 -9.85 -8.29 8.52
C THR A 115 -8.87 -7.91 7.41
N TYR A 116 -8.15 -6.81 7.59
CA TYR A 116 -7.15 -6.33 6.64
C TYR A 116 -6.07 -5.50 7.30
N VAL A 117 -4.94 -5.38 6.61
CA VAL A 117 -3.88 -4.41 6.89
C VAL A 117 -3.56 -3.68 5.60
N ARG A 118 -3.37 -2.37 5.65
CA ARG A 118 -2.79 -1.56 4.56
C ARG A 118 -1.61 -0.76 5.09
N VAL A 119 -0.72 -0.39 4.18
CA VAL A 119 0.44 0.43 4.49
C VAL A 119 0.31 1.77 3.78
N ASP A 120 0.40 2.84 4.55
CA ASP A 120 0.51 4.21 4.04
C ASP A 120 1.92 4.70 4.33
N VAL A 121 2.57 5.33 3.35
CA VAL A 121 3.89 5.95 3.52
C VAL A 121 3.76 7.45 3.37
N ARG A 122 4.45 8.21 4.23
CA ARG A 122 4.50 9.66 4.18
C ARG A 122 5.94 10.14 4.18
N HIS A 123 6.33 10.79 3.10
CA HIS A 123 7.64 11.40 3.00
C HIS A 123 7.60 12.90 3.32
N ALA A 124 8.75 13.46 3.68
CA ALA A 124 8.89 14.84 4.13
C ALA A 124 8.68 15.87 3.00
N ASP A 125 8.92 15.47 1.74
CA ASP A 125 8.66 16.29 0.55
C ASP A 125 7.17 16.42 0.19
N GLY A 126 6.29 15.68 0.89
CA GLY A 126 4.86 15.64 0.63
C GLY A 126 4.39 14.44 -0.19
N GLU A 127 5.28 13.58 -0.68
CA GLU A 127 4.92 12.33 -1.35
C GLU A 127 4.15 11.40 -0.38
N ARG A 128 3.20 10.66 -0.95
CA ARG A 128 2.41 9.66 -0.22
C ARG A 128 2.33 8.40 -1.05
N LEU A 129 2.60 7.26 -0.42
CA LEU A 129 2.37 5.95 -1.03
C LEU A 129 1.19 5.27 -0.35
N PHE A 130 0.28 4.72 -1.14
CA PHE A 130 -0.91 4.00 -0.68
C PHE A 130 -0.84 2.57 -1.22
N LEU A 131 -0.36 1.64 -0.39
CA LEU A 131 -0.24 0.24 -0.79
C LEU A 131 -1.62 -0.43 -0.78
N GLN A 132 -1.77 -1.46 -1.64
CA GLN A 132 -3.02 -2.22 -1.65
C GLN A 132 -3.22 -2.97 -0.32
N PRO A 133 -4.48 -3.09 0.14
CA PRO A 133 -4.79 -3.77 1.39
C PRO A 133 -4.52 -5.28 1.28
N VAL A 134 -3.74 -5.79 2.22
CA VAL A 134 -3.61 -7.23 2.48
C VAL A 134 -4.83 -7.66 3.28
N ARG A 135 -5.54 -8.66 2.78
CA ARG A 135 -6.71 -9.22 3.46
C ARG A 135 -6.33 -10.50 4.16
N PHE A 136 -6.90 -10.67 5.34
CA PHE A 136 -6.81 -11.90 6.11
C PHE A 136 -8.23 -12.41 6.25
N GLN A 137 -8.51 -13.58 5.66
CA GLN A 137 -9.82 -14.20 5.79
C GLN A 137 -9.93 -14.87 7.15
N SER A 138 -11.07 -14.71 7.81
CA SER A 138 -11.60 -15.68 8.77
C SER A 138 -12.45 -16.74 8.08
#